data_AF-A0A1E3P4E2-F1
#
_entry.id   AF-A0A1E3P4E2-F1
#
_cell.length_a   1.000
_cell.length_b   1.000
_cell.length_c   1.000
_cell.angle_alpha   90.00
_cell.angle_beta   90.00
_cell.angle_gamma   90.00
#
_symmetry.space_group_name_H-M   'P 1'
#
loop_
_entity.id
_entity.type
_entity.pdbx_description
1 polymer ?
#
loop_
_entity_poly.entity_id
_entity_poly.type
_entity_poly.pdbx_seq_one_letter_code
_entity_poly.pdbx_strand_id
1 'polypeptide(L)'
;MKLSSILTALTTVVSTALAKNIVLTNDDGWASTEIRATYRSLTQAGHNVYLVAPLEQRSGFGGQFVFSFTNTLLHDDQFHFKKAGDPAWGHEPNDDHIWYFNATPAACVGFAFDYLLPTYFSNVSIDLIVSGVNQGLNLDDSMFTISGTIGATYNAIYRGHSAIAFSGSTSNNSFYKDSLNEDPNDPANIYASKVVELTSKVFESQGENERALPLGVGLNVNFPKVTTLTKDNSCSNPPFVFSRLTGKDVAISALKFNETTGLFEYSSIKHGTDATATRYNGILSLPNENSVINTGCYTPVSAFSIDYTAPIEQSNEVHGLISDLLVEL
;
A
#
# COMPACT_ATOMS: atom_id res chain seq x y z
N MET A 1 -51.57 38.39 -21.52
CA MET A 1 -50.27 37.81 -21.15
C MET A 1 -50.50 36.74 -20.09
N LYS A 2 -50.38 35.45 -20.43
CA LYS A 2 -50.36 34.35 -19.45
C LYS A 2 -48.92 33.84 -19.42
N LEU A 3 -48.20 34.09 -18.33
CA LEU A 3 -46.87 33.49 -18.11
C LEU A 3 -47.07 32.03 -17.72
N SER A 4 -46.51 31.14 -18.53
CA SER A 4 -46.42 29.71 -18.23
C SER A 4 -45.12 29.48 -17.46
N SER A 5 -45.21 29.09 -16.20
CA SER A 5 -44.06 28.72 -15.38
C SER A 5 -43.59 27.32 -15.78
N ILE A 6 -42.39 27.24 -16.35
CA ILE A 6 -41.69 25.98 -16.61
C ILE A 6 -40.98 25.60 -15.30
N LEU A 7 -41.42 24.49 -14.68
CA LEU A 7 -40.77 23.90 -13.52
C LEU A 7 -39.69 22.94 -14.04
N THR A 8 -38.44 23.38 -14.02
CA THR A 8 -37.28 22.54 -14.35
C THR A 8 -37.02 21.61 -13.16
N ALA A 9 -37.40 20.34 -13.29
CA ALA A 9 -37.06 19.32 -12.30
C ALA A 9 -35.55 19.03 -12.38
N LEU A 10 -34.82 19.45 -11.35
CA LEU A 10 -33.40 19.14 -11.16
C LEU A 10 -33.31 17.69 -10.65
N THR A 11 -33.11 16.72 -11.52
CA THR A 11 -32.77 15.35 -11.12
C THR A 11 -31.34 15.32 -10.62
N THR A 12 -31.15 15.40 -9.31
CA THR A 12 -29.89 15.03 -8.66
C THR A 12 -29.71 13.53 -8.80
N VAL A 13 -28.79 13.11 -9.66
CA VAL A 13 -28.28 11.74 -9.66
C VAL A 13 -27.47 11.58 -8.38
N VAL A 14 -28.13 11.08 -7.32
CA VAL A 14 -27.42 10.58 -6.15
C VAL A 14 -26.77 9.28 -6.61
N SER A 15 -25.48 9.34 -6.95
CA SER A 15 -24.68 8.13 -7.12
C SER A 15 -24.68 7.43 -5.76
N THR A 16 -25.45 6.35 -5.64
CA THR A 16 -25.38 5.48 -4.48
C THR A 16 -24.05 4.75 -4.57
N ALA A 17 -22.96 5.38 -4.12
CA ALA A 17 -21.73 4.66 -3.84
C ALA A 17 -22.09 3.67 -2.72
N LEU A 18 -22.24 2.40 -3.09
CA LEU A 18 -22.46 1.34 -2.12
C LEU A 18 -21.28 1.34 -1.16
N ALA A 19 -21.54 1.43 0.14
CA ALA A 19 -20.52 1.31 1.17
C ALA A 19 -19.74 0.00 0.92
N LYS A 20 -18.42 0.12 0.78
CA LYS A 20 -17.48 -0.98 0.52
C LYS A 20 -16.82 -1.39 1.82
N ASN A 21 -16.49 -2.67 1.95
CA ASN A 21 -15.76 -3.19 3.10
C ASN A 21 -14.27 -3.26 2.77
N ILE A 22 -13.45 -2.54 3.52
CA ILE A 22 -12.01 -2.39 3.26
C ILE A 22 -11.23 -2.89 4.47
N VAL A 23 -10.28 -3.79 4.26
CA VAL A 23 -9.24 -4.04 5.28
C VAL A 23 -8.08 -3.08 5.03
N LEU A 24 -7.71 -2.32 6.05
CA LEU A 24 -6.60 -1.37 6.02
C LEU A 24 -5.45 -1.90 6.88
N THR A 25 -4.24 -1.95 6.33
CA THR A 25 -3.02 -2.38 7.04
C THR A 25 -1.85 -1.46 6.65
N ASN A 26 -0.68 -1.61 7.27
CA ASN A 26 0.58 -1.01 6.84
C ASN A 26 1.78 -1.80 7.41
N ASP A 27 2.98 -1.25 7.29
CA ASP A 27 4.15 -1.67 8.06
C ASP A 27 4.69 -0.63 9.05
N ASP A 28 4.22 0.62 9.04
CA ASP A 28 4.62 1.62 10.04
C ASP A 28 4.02 1.41 11.44
N GLY A 29 3.00 0.55 11.53
CA GLY A 29 2.27 0.24 12.74
C GLY A 29 0.91 0.95 12.81
N TRP A 30 0.01 0.37 13.61
CA TRP A 30 -1.40 0.77 13.73
C TRP A 30 -1.63 2.21 14.19
N ALA A 31 -0.65 2.81 14.86
CA ALA A 31 -0.72 4.16 15.40
C ALA A 31 0.07 5.20 14.58
N SER A 32 0.58 4.85 13.39
CA SER A 32 1.28 5.82 12.55
C SER A 32 0.32 6.88 11.97
N THR A 33 0.81 8.10 11.73
CA THR A 33 -0.03 9.23 11.29
C THR A 33 -0.77 8.93 9.98
N GLU A 34 -0.08 8.31 9.03
CA GLU A 34 -0.55 8.08 7.66
C GLU A 34 -1.70 7.05 7.58
N ILE A 35 -1.57 5.91 8.28
CA ILE A 35 -2.65 4.91 8.31
C ILE A 35 -3.88 5.44 9.02
N ARG A 36 -3.70 6.28 10.05
CA ARG A 36 -4.82 6.89 10.80
C ARG A 36 -5.54 7.96 9.99
N ALA A 37 -4.80 8.79 9.24
CA ALA A 37 -5.38 9.73 8.28
C ALA A 37 -6.16 8.98 7.17
N THR A 38 -5.61 7.86 6.69
CA THR A 38 -6.23 6.99 5.68
C THR A 38 -7.52 6.34 6.20
N TYR A 39 -7.48 5.76 7.40
CA TYR A 39 -8.66 5.17 8.07
C TYR A 39 -9.80 6.18 8.19
N ARG A 40 -9.49 7.37 8.71
CA ARG A 40 -10.47 8.45 8.87
C ARG A 40 -11.06 8.86 7.52
N SER A 41 -10.24 9.04 6.50
CA SER A 41 -10.69 9.53 5.19
C SER A 41 -11.54 8.50 4.45
N LEU A 42 -11.16 7.22 4.46
CA LEU A 42 -11.97 6.13 3.88
C LEU A 42 -13.30 5.96 4.61
N THR A 43 -13.30 6.07 5.95
CA THR A 43 -14.53 6.01 6.76
C THR A 43 -15.45 7.20 6.48
N GLN A 44 -14.90 8.42 6.39
CA GLN A 44 -15.65 9.63 6.02
C GLN A 44 -16.20 9.58 4.60
N ALA A 45 -15.57 8.84 3.69
CA ALA A 45 -16.08 8.55 2.35
C ALA A 45 -17.26 7.53 2.35
N GLY A 46 -17.64 7.00 3.51
CA GLY A 46 -18.79 6.10 3.69
C GLY A 46 -18.46 4.61 3.54
N HIS A 47 -17.18 4.23 3.55
CA HIS A 47 -16.77 2.83 3.56
C HIS A 47 -16.74 2.25 4.97
N ASN A 48 -16.95 0.93 5.09
CA ASN A 48 -16.69 0.19 6.33
C ASN A 48 -15.22 -0.22 6.32
N VAL A 49 -14.40 0.39 7.18
CA VAL A 49 -12.96 0.13 7.21
C VAL A 49 -12.61 -0.70 8.44
N TYR A 50 -11.80 -1.74 8.27
CA TYR A 50 -11.24 -2.56 9.35
C TYR A 50 -9.72 -2.38 9.34
N LEU A 51 -9.19 -1.54 10.23
CA LEU A 51 -7.77 -1.34 10.37
C LEU A 51 -7.19 -2.50 11.19
N VAL A 52 -6.28 -3.26 10.59
CA VAL A 52 -5.54 -4.35 11.23
C VAL A 52 -4.07 -4.20 10.85
N ALA A 53 -3.25 -3.72 11.77
CA ALA A 53 -1.86 -3.37 11.48
C ALA A 53 -0.90 -3.84 12.58
N PRO A 54 0.41 -3.91 12.27
CA PRO A 54 1.42 -4.25 13.26
C PRO A 54 1.35 -3.36 14.50
N LEU A 55 1.64 -3.93 15.67
CA LEU A 55 1.79 -3.15 16.90
C LEU A 55 2.96 -2.16 16.82
N GLU A 56 4.03 -2.54 16.11
CA GLU A 56 5.31 -1.82 16.04
C GLU A 56 5.72 -1.57 14.58
N GLN A 57 6.72 -0.71 14.36
CA GLN A 57 7.31 -0.50 13.03
C GLN A 57 7.93 -1.81 12.48
N ARG A 58 7.56 -2.15 11.25
CA ARG A 58 7.95 -3.36 10.51
C ARG A 58 8.46 -3.05 9.08
N SER A 59 8.96 -1.84 8.83
CA SER A 59 9.77 -1.51 7.66
C SER A 59 10.88 -2.55 7.46
N GLY A 60 10.98 -3.12 6.26
CA GLY A 60 11.96 -4.17 5.94
C GLY A 60 11.49 -5.61 6.17
N PHE A 61 10.24 -5.82 6.62
CA PHE A 61 9.69 -7.16 6.90
C PHE A 61 8.81 -7.71 5.75
N GLY A 62 8.96 -7.21 4.52
CA GLY A 62 8.12 -7.57 3.37
C GLY A 62 8.00 -9.06 3.08
N GLY A 63 9.12 -9.78 3.08
CA GLY A 63 9.16 -11.22 2.86
C GLY A 63 8.82 -12.10 4.08
N GLN A 64 8.39 -11.52 5.20
CA GLN A 64 8.19 -12.25 6.46
C GLN A 64 6.71 -12.47 6.81
N PHE A 65 6.41 -13.69 7.28
CA PHE A 65 5.14 -14.03 7.90
C PHE A 65 5.40 -14.51 9.33
N VAL A 66 5.53 -13.56 10.26
CA VAL A 66 5.90 -13.82 11.66
C VAL A 66 4.88 -13.14 12.56
N PHE A 67 4.50 -13.81 13.64
CA PHE A 67 3.58 -13.30 14.65
C PHE A 67 3.98 -13.78 16.04
N SER A 68 3.45 -13.11 17.07
CA SER A 68 3.73 -13.49 18.46
C SER A 68 3.30 -14.92 18.76
N PHE A 69 4.14 -15.67 19.48
CA PHE A 69 3.88 -17.03 19.95
C PHE A 69 3.32 -17.07 21.39
N THR A 70 3.13 -15.90 22.01
CA THR A 70 2.49 -15.73 23.32
C THR A 70 1.26 -14.85 23.17
N ASN A 71 0.29 -14.98 24.09
CA ASN A 71 -0.88 -14.12 24.13
C ASN A 71 -0.57 -12.73 24.72
N THR A 72 0.62 -12.52 25.29
CA THR A 72 1.09 -11.26 25.86
C THR A 72 2.40 -10.80 25.22
N LEU A 73 2.68 -9.49 25.32
CA LEU A 73 3.92 -8.89 24.86
C LEU A 73 5.11 -9.26 25.77
N LEU A 74 6.27 -9.45 25.15
CA LEU A 74 7.53 -9.78 25.84
C LEU A 74 8.34 -8.54 26.22
N HIS A 75 8.02 -7.39 25.61
CA HIS A 75 8.65 -6.09 25.84
C HIS A 75 7.60 -5.00 25.66
N ASP A 76 7.91 -3.80 26.16
CA ASP A 76 7.13 -2.59 25.87
C ASP A 76 7.20 -2.29 24.37
N ASP A 77 6.08 -1.87 23.78
CA ASP A 77 6.07 -1.53 22.36
C ASP A 77 6.82 -0.22 22.08
N GLN A 78 7.30 -0.07 20.85
CA GLN A 78 8.03 1.13 20.38
C GLN A 78 7.30 2.44 20.65
N PHE A 79 5.96 2.45 20.66
CA PHE A 79 5.15 3.65 20.80
C PHE A 79 4.63 3.85 22.23
N HIS A 80 4.99 2.98 23.16
CA HIS A 80 4.59 3.02 24.57
C HIS A 80 3.07 3.05 24.81
N PHE A 81 2.29 2.49 23.88
CA PHE A 81 0.86 2.26 24.06
C PHE A 81 0.58 0.99 24.89
N LYS A 82 1.50 0.02 24.84
CA LYS A 82 1.41 -1.30 25.42
C LYS A 82 2.72 -1.66 26.10
N LYS A 83 2.62 -2.33 27.25
CA LYS A 83 3.75 -2.75 28.05
C LYS A 83 3.97 -4.25 27.96
N ALA A 84 5.16 -4.70 28.35
CA ALA A 84 5.39 -6.11 28.60
C ALA A 84 4.29 -6.70 29.51
N GLY A 85 3.70 -7.83 29.11
CA GLY A 85 2.57 -8.45 29.78
C GLY A 85 1.19 -8.02 29.27
N ASP A 86 1.06 -6.94 28.51
CA ASP A 86 -0.20 -6.58 27.84
C ASP A 86 -0.54 -7.57 26.71
N PRO A 87 -1.80 -7.67 26.28
CA PRO A 87 -2.19 -8.56 25.17
C PRO A 87 -1.43 -8.28 23.87
N ALA A 88 -1.00 -9.35 23.19
CA ALA A 88 -0.25 -9.27 21.93
C ALA A 88 -1.09 -8.82 20.72
N TRP A 89 -2.41 -8.79 20.86
CA TRP A 89 -3.35 -8.18 19.93
C TRP A 89 -4.55 -7.60 20.70
N GLY A 90 -5.26 -6.67 20.08
CA GLY A 90 -6.46 -6.07 20.63
C GLY A 90 -6.93 -4.90 19.78
N HIS A 91 -8.05 -4.31 20.17
CA HIS A 91 -8.62 -3.14 19.50
C HIS A 91 -8.59 -1.88 20.37
N GLU A 92 -8.85 -0.72 19.76
CA GLU A 92 -9.08 0.50 20.51
C GLU A 92 -10.36 0.39 21.34
N PRO A 93 -10.37 0.88 22.60
CA PRO A 93 -11.56 0.82 23.46
C PRO A 93 -12.78 1.54 22.88
N ASN A 94 -12.55 2.58 22.07
CA ASN A 94 -13.60 3.45 21.52
C ASN A 94 -13.94 3.16 20.06
N ASP A 95 -13.21 2.25 19.42
CA ASP A 95 -13.42 1.88 18.02
C ASP A 95 -12.99 0.42 17.82
N ASP A 96 -13.97 -0.47 17.69
CA ASP A 96 -13.75 -1.89 17.49
C ASP A 96 -13.32 -2.24 16.06
N HIS A 97 -13.23 -1.27 15.14
CA HIS A 97 -12.70 -1.46 13.80
C HIS A 97 -11.19 -1.21 13.70
N ILE A 98 -10.53 -0.78 14.78
CA ILE A 98 -9.09 -0.52 14.79
C ILE A 98 -8.39 -1.51 15.70
N TRP A 99 -7.59 -2.38 15.10
CA TRP A 99 -6.85 -3.44 15.76
C TRP A 99 -5.35 -3.32 15.54
N TYR A 100 -4.60 -3.65 16.60
CA TYR A 100 -3.19 -3.95 16.53
C TYR A 100 -2.95 -5.45 16.65
N PHE A 101 -1.91 -5.94 15.98
CA PHE A 101 -1.40 -7.30 16.16
C PHE A 101 0.13 -7.27 16.23
N ASN A 102 0.72 -7.90 17.24
CA ASN A 102 2.17 -8.06 17.31
C ASN A 102 2.66 -9.10 16.29
N ALA A 103 2.79 -8.65 15.05
CA ALA A 103 3.12 -9.48 13.90
C ALA A 103 3.72 -8.65 12.76
N THR A 104 4.10 -9.32 11.68
CA THR A 104 4.48 -8.71 10.40
C THR A 104 3.24 -8.27 9.61
N PRO A 105 3.39 -7.37 8.63
CA PRO A 105 2.27 -6.85 7.85
C PRO A 105 1.45 -7.95 7.14
N ALA A 106 2.12 -8.92 6.51
CA ALA A 106 1.45 -10.06 5.88
C ALA A 106 0.69 -10.92 6.90
N ALA A 107 1.23 -11.10 8.10
CA ALA A 107 0.55 -11.82 9.18
C ALA A 107 -0.64 -11.03 9.74
N CYS A 108 -0.66 -9.69 9.68
CA CYS A 108 -1.82 -8.88 10.01
C CYS A 108 -2.98 -9.09 9.03
N VAL A 109 -2.68 -9.19 7.72
CA VAL A 109 -3.67 -9.60 6.71
C VAL A 109 -4.21 -10.98 7.03
N GLY A 110 -3.34 -11.94 7.37
CA GLY A 110 -3.78 -13.27 7.80
C GLY A 110 -4.70 -13.23 9.02
N PHE A 111 -4.31 -12.50 10.06
CA PHE A 111 -5.09 -12.31 11.28
C PHE A 111 -6.47 -11.70 11.00
N ALA A 112 -6.56 -10.72 10.09
CA ALA A 112 -7.82 -10.12 9.68
C ALA A 112 -8.80 -11.19 9.16
N PHE A 113 -8.35 -12.04 8.24
CA PHE A 113 -9.21 -13.04 7.59
C PHE A 113 -9.41 -14.32 8.39
N ASP A 114 -8.39 -14.78 9.11
CA ASP A 114 -8.42 -16.09 9.78
C ASP A 114 -9.01 -16.03 11.19
N TYR A 115 -9.06 -14.84 11.80
CA TYR A 115 -9.53 -14.67 13.17
C TYR A 115 -10.49 -13.50 13.34
N LEU A 116 -10.08 -12.27 13.00
CA LEU A 116 -10.82 -11.06 13.35
C LEU A 116 -12.19 -10.99 12.68
N LEU A 117 -12.24 -11.08 11.35
CA LEU A 117 -13.49 -10.96 10.58
C LEU A 117 -14.46 -12.11 10.93
N PRO A 118 -14.05 -13.40 10.95
CA PRO A 118 -14.95 -14.48 11.34
C PRO A 118 -15.46 -14.39 12.79
N THR A 119 -14.65 -13.89 13.72
CA THR A 119 -14.98 -13.88 15.16
C THR A 119 -15.83 -12.69 15.55
N TYR A 120 -15.55 -11.50 15.02
CA TYR A 120 -16.17 -10.24 15.48
C TYR A 120 -17.08 -9.60 14.44
N PHE A 121 -16.92 -9.91 13.16
CA PHE A 121 -17.63 -9.26 12.04
C PHE A 121 -18.27 -10.28 11.09
N SER A 122 -19.21 -11.06 11.64
CA SER A 122 -19.87 -12.14 10.89
C SER A 122 -20.55 -11.62 9.61
N ASN A 123 -20.45 -12.39 8.53
CA ASN A 123 -21.06 -12.11 7.21
C ASN A 123 -20.51 -10.87 6.47
N VAL A 124 -19.30 -10.43 6.78
CA VAL A 124 -18.61 -9.37 6.03
C VAL A 124 -17.81 -9.98 4.87
N SER A 125 -18.05 -9.49 3.66
CA SER A 125 -17.22 -9.75 2.48
C SER A 125 -16.32 -8.55 2.23
N ILE A 126 -15.01 -8.77 2.11
CA ILE A 126 -14.03 -7.70 1.86
C ILE A 126 -13.89 -7.43 0.37
N ASP A 127 -14.09 -6.17 -0.03
CA ASP A 127 -14.00 -5.71 -1.41
C ASP A 127 -12.56 -5.36 -1.82
N LEU A 128 -11.76 -4.85 -0.88
CA LEU A 128 -10.40 -4.38 -1.15
C LEU A 128 -9.52 -4.41 0.11
N ILE A 129 -8.25 -4.77 -0.07
CA ILE A 129 -7.21 -4.53 0.93
C ILE A 129 -6.45 -3.27 0.51
N VAL A 130 -6.33 -2.33 1.44
CA VAL A 130 -5.49 -1.14 1.30
C VAL A 130 -4.31 -1.30 2.26
N SER A 131 -3.09 -1.24 1.73
CA SER A 131 -1.87 -1.29 2.53
C SER A 131 -1.14 0.05 2.45
N GLY A 132 -0.86 0.67 3.60
CA GLY A 132 -0.24 1.99 3.72
C GLY A 132 -1.19 3.05 4.31
N VAL A 133 -0.95 4.34 4.07
CA VAL A 133 0.18 4.89 3.31
C VAL A 133 1.49 4.72 4.08
N ASN A 134 2.50 4.11 3.45
CA ASN A 134 3.84 3.96 4.05
C ASN A 134 4.56 5.31 4.19
N GLN A 135 5.28 5.51 5.28
CA GLN A 135 6.17 6.66 5.50
C GLN A 135 7.53 6.44 4.84
N GLY A 136 7.53 6.54 3.52
CA GLY A 136 8.67 6.28 2.67
C GLY A 136 8.21 5.69 1.35
N LEU A 137 8.97 5.92 0.30
CA LEU A 137 8.65 5.39 -1.02
C LEU A 137 9.03 3.92 -1.12
N ASN A 138 8.19 3.12 -1.79
CA ASN A 138 8.46 1.74 -2.18
C ASN A 138 8.46 1.65 -3.70
N LEU A 139 9.53 2.17 -4.31
CA LEU A 139 9.68 2.25 -5.76
C LEU A 139 10.34 1.02 -6.33
N ASP A 140 9.95 0.71 -7.56
CA ASP A 140 10.51 -0.33 -8.41
C ASP A 140 10.25 -1.76 -7.88
N ASP A 141 10.63 -2.75 -8.68
CA ASP A 141 10.48 -4.17 -8.37
C ASP A 141 11.38 -4.63 -7.20
N SER A 142 12.50 -3.94 -6.97
CA SER A 142 13.45 -4.27 -5.88
C SER A 142 12.83 -4.22 -4.47
N MET A 143 11.76 -3.44 -4.29
CA MET A 143 11.11 -3.29 -2.98
C MET A 143 10.19 -4.45 -2.60
N PHE A 144 9.84 -5.35 -3.53
CA PHE A 144 8.91 -6.46 -3.27
C PHE A 144 9.43 -7.48 -2.24
N THR A 145 10.75 -7.58 -2.06
CA THR A 145 11.34 -8.50 -1.08
C THR A 145 11.59 -7.87 0.29
N ILE A 146 11.43 -6.54 0.41
CA ILE A 146 11.84 -5.76 1.59
C ILE A 146 10.66 -4.99 2.20
N SER A 147 9.81 -4.37 1.37
CA SER A 147 8.70 -3.53 1.80
C SER A 147 7.60 -4.32 2.50
N GLY A 148 7.32 -3.98 3.76
CA GLY A 148 6.20 -4.56 4.51
C GLY A 148 4.84 -4.16 3.92
N THR A 149 4.71 -2.92 3.47
CA THR A 149 3.51 -2.42 2.79
C THR A 149 3.19 -3.22 1.52
N ILE A 150 4.19 -3.49 0.67
CA ILE A 150 4.01 -4.35 -0.51
C ILE A 150 3.77 -5.80 -0.08
N GLY A 151 4.51 -6.32 0.91
CA GLY A 151 4.37 -7.70 1.41
C GLY A 151 2.95 -8.03 1.93
N ALA A 152 2.29 -7.09 2.61
CA ALA A 152 0.89 -7.23 3.02
C ALA A 152 -0.05 -7.30 1.81
N THR A 153 0.13 -6.39 0.85
CA THR A 153 -0.65 -6.35 -0.41
C THR A 153 -0.50 -7.66 -1.19
N TYR A 154 0.74 -8.13 -1.30
CA TYR A 154 1.12 -9.39 -1.92
C TYR A 154 0.40 -10.58 -1.27
N ASN A 155 0.45 -10.69 0.06
CA ASN A 155 -0.23 -11.75 0.80
C ASN A 155 -1.76 -11.73 0.57
N ALA A 156 -2.39 -10.55 0.55
CA ALA A 156 -3.81 -10.41 0.27
C ALA A 156 -4.19 -10.95 -1.12
N ILE A 157 -3.37 -10.69 -2.14
CA ILE A 157 -3.58 -11.19 -3.51
C ILE A 157 -3.41 -12.71 -3.57
N TYR A 158 -2.42 -13.28 -2.86
CA TYR A 158 -2.27 -14.74 -2.72
C TYR A 158 -3.50 -15.41 -2.10
N ARG A 159 -4.20 -14.68 -1.22
CA ARG A 159 -5.46 -15.13 -0.61
C ARG A 159 -6.69 -14.88 -1.50
N GLY A 160 -6.51 -14.38 -2.72
CA GLY A 160 -7.56 -14.19 -3.71
C GLY A 160 -8.29 -12.84 -3.63
N HIS A 161 -7.81 -11.89 -2.83
CA HIS A 161 -8.44 -10.60 -2.67
C HIS A 161 -7.79 -9.50 -3.52
N SER A 162 -8.59 -8.51 -3.92
CA SER A 162 -8.05 -7.30 -4.58
C SER A 162 -7.26 -6.47 -3.56
N ALA A 163 -6.07 -5.98 -3.94
CA ALA A 163 -5.24 -5.21 -3.02
C ALA A 163 -4.41 -4.11 -3.71
N ILE A 164 -4.19 -3.01 -2.97
CA ILE A 164 -3.39 -1.86 -3.42
C ILE A 164 -2.41 -1.45 -2.30
N ALA A 165 -1.13 -1.31 -2.65
CA ALA A 165 -0.09 -0.73 -1.83
C ALA A 165 0.03 0.77 -2.09
N PHE A 166 0.10 1.57 -1.03
CA PHE A 166 0.30 3.02 -1.09
C PHE A 166 1.51 3.43 -0.25
N SER A 167 2.35 4.30 -0.81
CA SER A 167 3.58 4.77 -0.18
C SER A 167 3.72 6.28 -0.39
N GLY A 168 4.15 7.02 0.63
CA GLY A 168 4.29 8.48 0.60
C GLY A 168 5.73 8.92 0.73
N SER A 169 6.12 10.02 0.07
CA SER A 169 7.44 10.63 0.22
C SER A 169 7.52 11.48 1.50
N THR A 170 7.25 10.87 2.66
CA THR A 170 7.36 11.44 4.00
C THR A 170 8.48 10.78 4.80
N SER A 171 8.84 11.38 5.93
CA SER A 171 9.80 10.79 6.88
C SER A 171 9.12 9.73 7.74
N ASN A 172 9.87 8.67 8.05
CA ASN A 172 9.41 7.61 8.96
C ASN A 172 9.21 8.08 10.41
N ASN A 173 8.47 7.28 11.16
CA ASN A 173 8.20 7.43 12.60
C ASN A 173 7.40 8.69 12.99
N SER A 174 6.42 9.11 12.18
CA SER A 174 5.40 10.05 12.64
C SER A 174 4.20 9.29 13.24
N PHE A 175 3.76 9.69 14.44
CA PHE A 175 2.75 8.99 15.22
C PHE A 175 1.50 9.85 15.43
N TYR A 176 0.34 9.21 15.30
CA TYR A 176 -0.97 9.86 15.36
C TYR A 176 -1.24 10.53 16.71
N LYS A 177 -0.84 9.92 17.83
CA LYS A 177 -0.99 10.53 19.16
C LYS A 177 -0.21 11.85 19.31
N ASP A 178 0.88 11.98 18.57
CA ASP A 178 1.79 13.12 18.63
C ASP A 178 1.43 14.17 17.56
N SER A 179 0.48 13.87 16.66
CA SER A 179 0.10 14.70 15.51
C SER A 179 -1.33 14.41 15.05
N LEU A 180 -2.32 14.72 15.91
CA LEU A 180 -3.71 14.88 15.49
C LEU A 180 -3.81 16.13 14.61
N ASN A 181 -3.52 15.98 13.32
CA ASN A 181 -3.63 17.05 12.36
C ASN A 181 -4.78 16.74 11.37
N GLU A 182 -5.82 17.56 11.41
CA GLU A 182 -6.92 17.53 10.44
C GLU A 182 -6.81 18.65 9.39
N ASP A 183 -5.69 19.39 9.36
CA ASP A 183 -5.42 20.38 8.32
C ASP A 183 -5.43 19.68 6.95
N PRO A 184 -6.34 20.04 6.03
CA PRO A 184 -6.37 19.44 4.70
C PRO A 184 -5.10 19.69 3.88
N ASN A 185 -4.24 20.61 4.31
CA ASN A 185 -2.93 20.86 3.71
C ASN A 185 -1.81 19.99 4.29
N ASP A 186 -2.07 19.20 5.32
CA ASP A 186 -1.07 18.26 5.83
C ASP A 186 -0.80 17.15 4.80
N PRO A 187 0.47 16.80 4.51
CA PRO A 187 0.81 15.73 3.58
C PRO A 187 0.07 14.42 3.83
N ALA A 188 -0.13 14.02 5.09
CA ALA A 188 -0.82 12.77 5.41
C ALA A 188 -2.31 12.83 5.03
N ASN A 189 -2.93 13.99 5.20
CA ASN A 189 -4.33 14.20 4.82
C ASN A 189 -4.49 14.29 3.30
N ILE A 190 -3.51 14.86 2.60
CA ILE A 190 -3.48 14.87 1.14
C ILE A 190 -3.32 13.45 0.60
N TYR A 191 -2.37 12.67 1.12
CA TYR A 191 -2.19 11.28 0.71
C TYR A 191 -3.42 10.43 1.00
N ALA A 192 -4.03 10.55 2.18
CA ALA A 192 -5.27 9.87 2.51
C ALA A 192 -6.42 10.24 1.56
N SER A 193 -6.54 11.51 1.17
CA SER A 193 -7.50 11.96 0.15
C SER A 193 -7.22 11.32 -1.22
N LYS A 194 -5.94 11.21 -1.63
CA LYS A 194 -5.57 10.52 -2.88
C LYS A 194 -5.86 9.01 -2.81
N VAL A 195 -5.73 8.37 -1.65
CA VAL A 195 -6.17 6.97 -1.46
C VAL A 195 -7.66 6.84 -1.70
N VAL A 196 -8.48 7.73 -1.12
CA VAL A 196 -9.94 7.76 -1.35
C VAL A 196 -10.25 7.97 -2.83
N GLU A 197 -9.58 8.91 -3.49
CA GLU A 197 -9.77 9.20 -4.92
C GLU A 197 -9.51 7.96 -5.80
N LEU A 198 -8.37 7.29 -5.60
CA LEU A 198 -8.03 6.11 -6.40
C LEU A 198 -8.94 4.92 -6.09
N THR A 199 -9.21 4.63 -4.83
CA THR A 199 -10.06 3.50 -4.42
C THR A 199 -11.50 3.69 -4.89
N SER A 200 -12.05 4.91 -4.76
CA SER A 200 -13.36 5.25 -5.32
C SER A 200 -13.38 5.02 -6.83
N LYS A 201 -12.33 5.46 -7.54
CA LYS A 201 -12.26 5.26 -8.99
C LYS A 201 -12.21 3.78 -9.38
N VAL A 202 -11.49 2.96 -8.61
CA VAL A 202 -11.45 1.51 -8.80
C VAL A 202 -12.83 0.89 -8.61
N PHE A 203 -13.54 1.24 -7.53
CA PHE A 203 -14.89 0.72 -7.28
C PHE A 203 -15.94 1.20 -8.29
N GLU A 204 -15.86 2.45 -8.76
CA GLU A 204 -16.71 2.94 -9.84
C GLU A 204 -16.45 2.17 -11.14
N SER A 205 -15.18 1.91 -11.45
CA SER A 205 -14.77 1.23 -12.69
C SER A 205 -14.99 -0.28 -12.63
N GLN A 206 -15.06 -0.86 -11.41
CA GLN A 206 -15.46 -2.24 -11.18
C GLN A 206 -16.84 -2.53 -11.78
N GLY A 207 -17.80 -1.61 -11.65
CA GLY A 207 -19.18 -1.82 -12.09
C GLY A 207 -19.76 -3.11 -11.50
N GLU A 208 -20.28 -3.99 -12.35
CA GLU A 208 -20.88 -5.27 -11.97
C GLU A 208 -19.87 -6.42 -11.80
N ASN A 209 -18.56 -6.15 -11.95
CA ASN A 209 -17.55 -7.20 -11.78
C ASN A 209 -17.49 -7.65 -10.32
N GLU A 210 -17.31 -8.95 -10.09
CA GLU A 210 -17.21 -9.52 -8.74
C GLU A 210 -16.03 -8.97 -7.92
N ARG A 211 -14.95 -8.55 -8.59
CA ARG A 211 -13.74 -8.04 -7.94
C ARG A 211 -13.34 -6.67 -8.47
N ALA A 212 -12.74 -5.88 -7.59
CA ALA A 212 -12.18 -4.58 -7.89
C ALA A 212 -10.98 -4.65 -8.87
N LEU A 213 -10.16 -5.70 -8.79
CA LEU A 213 -9.00 -5.93 -9.65
C LEU A 213 -8.97 -7.36 -10.25
N PRO A 214 -8.24 -7.57 -11.36
CA PRO A 214 -7.99 -8.91 -11.91
C PRO A 214 -7.35 -9.85 -10.87
N LEU A 215 -7.62 -11.17 -10.96
CA LEU A 215 -6.99 -12.16 -10.07
C LEU A 215 -5.47 -12.12 -10.24
N GLY A 216 -4.77 -12.30 -9.13
CA GLY A 216 -3.32 -12.35 -9.13
C GLY A 216 -2.65 -11.00 -9.44
N VAL A 217 -3.43 -9.91 -9.55
CA VAL A 217 -2.92 -8.58 -9.89
C VAL A 217 -3.22 -7.58 -8.78
N GLY A 218 -2.20 -6.81 -8.41
CA GLY A 218 -2.29 -5.69 -7.48
C GLY A 218 -1.80 -4.39 -8.09
N LEU A 219 -1.92 -3.30 -7.31
CA LEU A 219 -1.34 -2.01 -7.66
C LEU A 219 -0.32 -1.58 -6.61
N ASN A 220 0.79 -0.99 -7.06
CA ASN A 220 1.76 -0.25 -6.26
C ASN A 220 1.64 1.24 -6.59
N VAL A 221 1.48 2.08 -5.57
CA VAL A 221 1.24 3.52 -5.72
C VAL A 221 2.21 4.28 -4.84
N ASN A 222 2.93 5.24 -5.43
CA ASN A 222 3.90 6.05 -4.72
C ASN A 222 3.57 7.54 -4.87
N PHE A 223 3.23 8.21 -3.78
CA PHE A 223 2.95 9.64 -3.79
C PHE A 223 4.24 10.46 -3.71
N PRO A 224 4.41 11.48 -4.57
CA PRO A 224 5.57 12.36 -4.51
C PRO A 224 5.55 13.21 -3.24
N LYS A 225 6.64 13.91 -2.98
CA LYS A 225 6.70 14.84 -1.85
C LYS A 225 5.67 15.95 -2.03
N VAL A 226 4.69 16.00 -1.13
CA VAL A 226 3.75 17.11 -1.01
C VAL A 226 4.44 18.24 -0.25
N THR A 227 4.34 19.45 -0.79
CA THR A 227 5.15 20.61 -0.36
C THR A 227 4.30 21.74 0.22
N THR A 228 3.02 21.51 0.49
CA THR A 228 2.04 22.46 1.04
C THR A 228 2.46 23.14 2.34
N LEU A 229 3.18 22.43 3.20
CA LEU A 229 3.72 22.97 4.46
C LEU A 229 5.15 23.53 4.32
N THR A 230 5.71 23.54 3.12
CA THR A 230 7.03 24.08 2.84
C THR A 230 6.92 25.43 2.13
N LYS A 231 8.03 26.18 2.07
CA LYS A 231 8.08 27.45 1.32
C LYS A 231 7.86 27.30 -0.19
N ASP A 232 8.15 26.11 -0.74
CA ASP A 232 8.03 25.84 -2.17
C ASP A 232 6.57 25.72 -2.61
N ASN A 233 5.74 25.01 -1.84
CA ASN A 233 4.30 24.83 -2.07
C ASN A 233 3.94 24.48 -3.55
N SER A 234 4.82 23.73 -4.21
CA SER A 234 4.73 23.37 -5.62
C SER A 234 3.88 22.13 -5.90
N CYS A 235 3.57 21.34 -4.86
CA CYS A 235 2.83 20.10 -4.98
C CYS A 235 1.80 19.95 -3.85
N SER A 236 0.52 20.08 -4.20
CA SER A 236 -0.62 19.98 -3.28
C SER A 236 -1.67 18.95 -3.70
N ASN A 237 -1.69 18.56 -4.98
CA ASN A 237 -2.58 17.53 -5.51
C ASN A 237 -1.88 16.77 -6.64
N PRO A 238 -1.05 15.77 -6.32
CA PRO A 238 -0.26 15.07 -7.33
C PRO A 238 -1.15 14.16 -8.21
N PRO A 239 -1.29 14.42 -9.52
CA PRO A 239 -2.03 13.55 -10.42
C PRO A 239 -1.40 12.16 -10.58
N PHE A 240 -2.24 11.18 -10.91
CA PHE A 240 -1.82 9.81 -11.16
C PHE A 240 -1.24 9.62 -12.57
N VAL A 241 -0.17 8.84 -12.69
CA VAL A 241 0.45 8.44 -13.95
C VAL A 241 0.60 6.93 -13.95
N PHE A 242 0.03 6.26 -14.95
CA PHE A 242 0.22 4.81 -15.07
C PHE A 242 1.66 4.50 -15.47
N SER A 243 2.32 3.66 -14.69
CA SER A 243 3.75 3.40 -14.75
C SER A 243 4.03 1.89 -14.75
N ARG A 244 5.32 1.54 -14.80
CA ARG A 244 5.81 0.18 -14.63
C ARG A 244 6.88 0.13 -13.53
N LEU A 245 7.05 -1.04 -12.93
CA LEU A 245 8.05 -1.28 -11.88
C LEU A 245 9.49 -1.32 -12.42
N THR A 246 9.70 -1.89 -13.61
CA THR A 246 11.05 -2.06 -14.17
C THR A 246 11.40 -0.97 -15.18
N GLY A 247 12.67 -0.62 -15.29
CA GLY A 247 13.17 0.34 -16.26
C GLY A 247 14.60 0.80 -15.98
N LYS A 248 15.10 1.66 -16.88
CA LYS A 248 16.48 2.15 -16.81
C LYS A 248 16.79 2.99 -15.56
N ASP A 249 15.78 3.62 -14.95
CA ASP A 249 15.96 4.52 -13.81
C ASP A 249 15.65 3.82 -12.48
N VAL A 250 15.51 2.48 -12.48
CA VAL A 250 15.40 1.68 -11.26
C VAL A 250 16.62 1.91 -10.37
N ALA A 251 16.39 2.04 -9.07
CA ALA A 251 17.43 2.18 -8.08
C ALA A 251 17.65 0.86 -7.33
N ILE A 252 18.90 0.43 -7.20
CA ILE A 252 19.25 -0.81 -6.49
C ILE A 252 19.92 -0.44 -5.17
N SER A 253 19.46 -1.01 -4.05
CA SER A 253 20.07 -0.81 -2.74
C SER A 253 21.55 -1.21 -2.75
N ALA A 254 22.39 -0.35 -2.20
CA ALA A 254 23.84 -0.52 -2.15
C ALA A 254 24.41 -0.02 -0.83
N LEU A 255 25.69 -0.31 -0.59
CA LEU A 255 26.44 0.17 0.57
C LEU A 255 27.55 1.11 0.11
N LYS A 256 27.77 2.16 0.89
CA LYS A 256 28.94 3.04 0.76
C LYS A 256 29.73 2.99 2.07
N PHE A 257 31.01 2.65 1.98
CA PHE A 257 31.90 2.73 3.14
C PHE A 257 32.28 4.19 3.42
N ASN A 258 32.09 4.64 4.65
CA ASN A 258 32.52 5.95 5.12
C ASN A 258 33.86 5.79 5.85
N GLU A 259 34.96 6.17 5.19
CA GLU A 259 36.31 6.06 5.76
C GLU A 259 36.53 6.91 7.02
N THR A 260 35.74 7.98 7.21
CA THR A 260 35.86 8.86 8.38
C THR A 260 35.26 8.22 9.63
N THR A 261 34.12 7.53 9.49
CA THR A 261 33.44 6.88 10.61
C THR A 261 33.83 5.41 10.77
N GLY A 262 34.39 4.79 9.72
CA GLY A 262 34.64 3.35 9.65
C GLY A 262 33.35 2.52 9.52
N LEU A 263 32.22 3.15 9.16
CA LEU A 263 30.91 2.51 9.06
C LEU A 263 30.39 2.49 7.62
N PHE A 264 29.43 1.59 7.34
CA PHE A 264 28.70 1.58 6.08
C PHE A 264 27.44 2.43 6.18
N GLU A 265 27.16 3.16 5.11
CA GLU A 265 25.95 3.95 4.91
C GLU A 265 25.12 3.34 3.77
N TYR A 266 23.79 3.50 3.86
CA TYR A 266 22.91 3.18 2.75
C TYR A 266 23.26 4.03 1.53
N SER A 267 23.31 3.39 0.37
CA SER A 267 23.55 3.98 -0.93
C SER A 267 22.59 3.37 -1.94
N SER A 268 22.60 3.88 -3.17
CA SER A 268 21.92 3.25 -4.29
C SER A 268 22.80 3.26 -5.54
N ILE A 269 22.75 2.17 -6.31
CA ILE A 269 23.22 2.17 -7.69
C ILE A 269 22.11 2.84 -8.50
N LYS A 270 22.40 4.06 -8.97
CA LYS A 270 21.52 4.82 -9.85
C LYS A 270 21.67 4.34 -11.28
N HIS A 271 20.56 4.36 -12.01
CA HIS A 271 20.44 3.77 -13.34
C HIS A 271 20.80 2.29 -13.29
N GLY A 272 19.79 1.47 -12.97
CA GLY A 272 19.96 0.04 -12.82
C GLY A 272 20.62 -0.64 -14.03
N THR A 273 20.91 -1.92 -13.89
CA THR A 273 21.63 -2.69 -14.92
C THR A 273 20.77 -2.96 -16.16
N ASP A 274 21.39 -3.52 -17.21
CA ASP A 274 20.65 -4.05 -18.37
C ASP A 274 19.55 -5.04 -17.96
N ALA A 275 19.74 -5.77 -16.85
CA ALA A 275 18.74 -6.68 -16.30
C ALA A 275 17.48 -5.93 -15.83
N THR A 276 17.63 -4.80 -15.11
CA THR A 276 16.48 -4.00 -14.64
C THR A 276 15.88 -3.14 -15.73
N ALA A 277 16.65 -2.84 -16.78
CA ALA A 277 16.18 -2.15 -17.97
C ALA A 277 15.42 -3.06 -18.95
N THR A 278 15.58 -4.38 -18.84
CA THR A 278 14.89 -5.35 -19.68
C THR A 278 13.41 -5.44 -19.32
N ARG A 279 12.54 -5.47 -20.33
CA ARG A 279 11.08 -5.36 -20.15
C ARG A 279 10.39 -6.54 -20.83
N TYR A 280 10.10 -7.58 -20.07
CA TYR A 280 9.41 -8.77 -20.59
C TYR A 280 7.89 -8.69 -20.50
N ASN A 281 7.37 -8.14 -19.40
CA ASN A 281 5.94 -8.12 -19.10
C ASN A 281 5.37 -6.69 -19.01
N GLY A 282 4.06 -6.60 -19.20
CA GLY A 282 3.26 -5.37 -19.07
C GLY A 282 3.35 -4.42 -20.27
N ILE A 283 2.85 -3.20 -20.10
CA ILE A 283 2.84 -2.17 -21.15
C ILE A 283 4.25 -1.58 -21.28
N LEU A 284 4.95 -1.92 -22.36
CA LEU A 284 6.37 -1.60 -22.52
C LEU A 284 6.65 -0.09 -22.66
N SER A 285 5.70 0.68 -23.17
CA SER A 285 5.86 2.12 -23.42
C SER A 285 5.74 3.01 -22.17
N LEU A 286 5.35 2.46 -21.02
CA LEU A 286 5.15 3.24 -19.80
C LEU A 286 6.49 3.68 -19.16
N PRO A 287 6.52 4.85 -18.50
CA PRO A 287 7.64 5.27 -17.67
C PRO A 287 7.78 4.38 -16.44
N ASN A 288 9.00 4.21 -15.90
CA ASN A 288 9.18 3.55 -14.60
C ASN A 288 8.93 4.51 -13.43
N GLU A 289 8.63 3.96 -12.25
CA GLU A 289 8.19 4.74 -11.08
C GLU A 289 9.17 5.87 -10.70
N ASN A 290 10.48 5.60 -10.67
CA ASN A 290 11.47 6.62 -10.35
C ASN A 290 11.45 7.79 -11.33
N SER A 291 11.26 7.54 -12.61
CA SER A 291 11.20 8.62 -13.62
C SER A 291 9.99 9.52 -13.41
N VAL A 292 8.85 8.95 -12.98
CA VAL A 292 7.64 9.71 -12.66
C VAL A 292 7.85 10.55 -11.41
N ILE A 293 8.34 9.95 -10.31
CA ILE A 293 8.62 10.65 -9.05
C ILE A 293 9.62 11.79 -9.25
N ASN A 294 10.69 11.55 -10.02
CA ASN A 294 11.72 12.56 -10.29
C ASN A 294 11.23 13.73 -11.16
N THR A 295 10.07 13.61 -11.80
CA THR A 295 9.43 14.72 -12.54
C THR A 295 8.77 15.73 -11.59
N GLY A 296 8.61 15.39 -10.31
CA GLY A 296 8.08 16.28 -9.27
C GLY A 296 6.70 15.82 -8.80
N CYS A 297 5.66 16.61 -9.06
CA CYS A 297 4.33 16.38 -8.48
C CYS A 297 3.50 15.34 -9.28
N TYR A 298 4.00 14.11 -9.44
CA TYR A 298 3.27 13.03 -10.10
C TYR A 298 3.32 11.73 -9.29
N THR A 299 2.20 11.01 -9.27
CA THR A 299 2.01 9.76 -8.52
C THR A 299 2.05 8.58 -9.48
N PRO A 300 3.16 7.82 -9.60
CA PRO A 300 3.15 6.54 -10.32
C PRO A 300 2.13 5.55 -9.73
N VAL A 301 1.43 4.86 -10.63
CA VAL A 301 0.54 3.73 -10.34
C VAL A 301 1.01 2.58 -11.22
N SER A 302 1.59 1.54 -10.63
CA SER A 302 2.09 0.37 -11.36
C SER A 302 1.28 -0.87 -11.03
N ALA A 303 0.77 -1.56 -12.04
CA ALA A 303 0.18 -2.88 -11.86
C ALA A 303 1.28 -3.94 -11.75
N PHE A 304 1.11 -4.90 -10.85
CA PHE A 304 2.00 -6.05 -10.69
C PHE A 304 1.22 -7.35 -10.64
N SER A 305 1.86 -8.45 -11.06
CA SER A 305 1.31 -9.81 -10.98
C SER A 305 2.07 -10.61 -9.92
N ILE A 306 1.40 -11.57 -9.28
CA ILE A 306 2.03 -12.54 -8.38
C ILE A 306 2.41 -13.86 -9.08
N ASP A 307 2.25 -13.95 -10.40
CA ASP A 307 2.80 -15.06 -11.20
C ASP A 307 4.26 -14.78 -11.55
N TYR A 308 5.17 -15.44 -10.82
CA TYR A 308 6.63 -15.33 -11.01
C TYR A 308 7.17 -16.28 -12.07
N THR A 309 6.31 -17.06 -12.74
CA THR A 309 6.75 -17.91 -13.84
C THR A 309 7.41 -17.04 -14.90
N ALA A 310 8.62 -17.41 -15.32
CA ALA A 310 9.36 -16.63 -16.29
C ALA A 310 8.56 -16.52 -17.61
N PRO A 311 8.63 -15.38 -18.31
CA PRO A 311 7.94 -15.22 -19.59
C PRO A 311 8.34 -16.31 -20.59
N ILE A 312 7.41 -16.64 -21.48
CA ILE A 312 7.48 -17.85 -22.32
C ILE A 312 8.79 -17.97 -23.11
N GLU A 313 9.31 -16.86 -23.64
CA GLU A 313 10.54 -16.84 -24.42
C GLU A 313 11.75 -17.25 -23.58
N GLN A 314 11.94 -16.59 -22.43
CA GLN A 314 13.05 -16.88 -21.51
C GLN A 314 12.91 -18.28 -20.89
N SER A 315 11.67 -18.69 -20.59
CA SER A 315 11.38 -20.05 -20.12
C SER A 315 11.77 -21.11 -21.16
N ASN A 316 11.51 -20.88 -22.45
CA ASN A 316 11.91 -21.79 -23.52
C ASN A 316 13.43 -21.83 -23.71
N GLU A 317 14.11 -20.70 -23.61
CA GLU A 317 15.58 -20.65 -23.63
C GLU A 317 16.17 -21.49 -22.49
N VAL A 318 15.70 -21.28 -21.26
CA VAL A 318 16.14 -22.04 -20.08
C VAL A 318 15.81 -23.52 -20.22
N HIS A 319 14.59 -23.86 -20.67
CA HIS A 319 14.19 -25.24 -20.93
C HIS A 319 15.14 -25.91 -21.92
N GLY A 320 15.48 -25.25 -23.03
CA GLY A 320 16.44 -25.77 -24.00
C GLY A 320 17.80 -26.09 -23.39
N LEU A 321 18.31 -25.20 -22.53
CA LEU A 321 19.61 -25.36 -21.85
C LEU A 321 19.69 -26.59 -20.93
N ILE A 322 18.57 -27.01 -20.34
CA ILE A 322 18.52 -28.12 -19.37
C ILE A 322 17.69 -29.31 -19.85
N SER A 323 17.23 -29.30 -21.11
CA SER A 323 16.25 -30.24 -21.65
C SER A 323 16.65 -31.70 -21.49
N ASP A 324 17.93 -32.03 -21.68
CA ASP A 324 18.46 -33.39 -21.50
C ASP A 324 18.36 -33.94 -20.06
N LEU A 325 18.10 -33.07 -19.07
CA LEU A 325 17.90 -33.43 -17.67
C LEU A 325 16.42 -33.51 -17.25
N LEU A 326 15.51 -33.02 -18.09
CA LEU A 326 14.09 -32.92 -17.75
C LEU A 326 13.35 -34.23 -18.09
N VAL A 327 12.34 -34.54 -17.30
CA VAL A 327 11.40 -35.64 -17.56
C VAL A 327 9.99 -35.08 -17.67
N GLU A 328 9.22 -35.61 -18.62
CA GLU A 328 7.79 -35.31 -18.72
C GLU A 328 7.02 -36.16 -17.69
N LEU A 329 6.10 -35.52 -16.96
CA LEU A 329 5.20 -36.16 -15.99
C LEU A 329 3.84 -36.50 -16.62
#